data_AF-A0A7S3CEL8-F1
#
_entry.id   AF-A0A7S3CEL8-F1
#
_cell.length_a   1.000
_cell.length_b   1.000
_cell.length_c   1.000
_cell.angle_alpha   90.00
_cell.angle_beta   90.00
_cell.angle_gamma   90.00
#
_symmetry.space_group_name_H-M   'P 1'
#
loop_
_entity.id
_entity.type
_entity.pdbx_description
1 polymer ?
#
loop_
_entity_poly.entity_id
_entity_poly.type
_entity_poly.pdbx_seq_one_letter_code
_entity_poly.pdbx_strand_id
1 'polypeptide(L)'
;GHNADDIAETVFLNVLRGDFPRLTRCTNSITGEDSALPRCKPFKYTYEKEIVMYAFHKKLDYFATECIYSPQAYRGVAREFIKDIEIVEPVCILNAIISGDEMKLGANSERMMQVQGQCTKCGYITSQKVCKACVLLEGLNSGNALSGMSRQACQ
;
A
#
# COMPACT_ATOMS: atom_id res chain seq x y z
N GLY A 1 6.27 8.77 -6.44
CA GLY A 1 5.79 7.37 -6.54
C GLY A 1 6.45 6.55 -5.46
N HIS A 2 5.95 5.34 -5.16
CA HIS A 2 6.49 4.56 -4.04
C HIS A 2 7.97 4.22 -4.18
N ASN A 3 8.73 4.55 -3.14
CA ASN A 3 10.18 4.37 -3.03
C ASN A 3 10.54 3.12 -2.20
N ALA A 4 11.82 2.90 -1.93
CA ALA A 4 12.28 1.77 -1.12
C ALA A 4 11.75 1.83 0.32
N ASP A 5 11.78 3.00 0.97
CA ASP A 5 11.29 3.24 2.33
C ASP A 5 9.80 2.88 2.48
N ASP A 6 8.95 3.33 1.55
CA ASP A 6 7.52 3.03 1.47
C ASP A 6 7.24 1.51 1.43
N ILE A 7 8.08 0.78 0.70
CA ILE A 7 7.93 -0.67 0.53
C ILE A 7 8.39 -1.39 1.78
N ALA A 8 9.52 -0.99 2.38
CA ALA A 8 9.99 -1.53 3.66
C ALA A 8 8.95 -1.31 4.78
N GLU A 9 8.40 -0.09 4.89
CA GLU A 9 7.27 0.21 5.79
C GLU A 9 6.09 -0.72 5.52
N THR A 10 5.75 -0.96 4.25
CA THR A 10 4.63 -1.82 3.88
C THR A 10 4.87 -3.29 4.26
N VAL A 11 6.08 -3.81 4.06
CA VAL A 11 6.46 -5.17 4.50
C VAL A 11 6.27 -5.27 6.00
N PHE A 12 6.85 -4.36 6.77
CA PHE A 12 6.77 -4.37 8.23
C PHE A 12 5.32 -4.23 8.74
N LEU A 13 4.54 -3.34 8.14
CA LEU A 13 3.12 -3.17 8.46
C LEU A 13 2.29 -4.43 8.23
N ASN A 14 2.57 -5.18 7.16
CA ASN A 14 1.86 -6.43 6.89
C ASN A 14 2.28 -7.55 7.85
N VAL A 15 3.56 -7.60 8.24
CA VAL A 15 4.06 -8.51 9.27
C VAL A 15 3.36 -8.23 10.61
N LEU A 16 3.35 -6.99 11.09
CA LEU A 16 2.74 -6.61 12.36
C LEU A 16 1.22 -6.85 12.40
N ARG A 17 0.54 -6.73 11.27
CA ARG A 17 -0.90 -7.01 11.16
C ARG A 17 -1.24 -8.48 10.95
N GLY A 18 -0.25 -9.34 10.67
CA GLY A 18 -0.47 -10.72 10.25
C GLY A 18 -1.20 -10.84 8.90
N ASP A 19 -1.07 -9.85 8.01
CA ASP A 19 -1.70 -9.86 6.68
C ASP A 19 -0.81 -10.59 5.67
N PHE A 20 -0.75 -11.91 5.83
CA PHE A 20 0.04 -12.83 5.00
C PHE A 20 -0.30 -12.75 3.50
N PRO A 21 -1.58 -12.68 3.06
CA PRO A 21 -1.90 -12.57 1.63
C PRO A 21 -1.41 -11.28 0.97
N ARG A 22 -1.25 -10.18 1.74
CA ARG A 22 -0.64 -8.95 1.21
C ARG A 22 0.87 -9.01 1.22
N LEU A 23 1.46 -9.65 2.23
CA LEU A 23 2.90 -9.75 2.40
C LEU A 23 3.59 -10.38 1.19
N THR A 24 3.02 -11.46 0.63
CA THR A 24 3.56 -12.18 -0.54
C THR A 24 3.64 -11.37 -1.84
N ARG A 25 2.91 -10.24 -1.95
CA ARG A 25 2.82 -9.45 -3.19
C ARG A 25 3.13 -7.97 -3.01
N CYS A 26 3.35 -7.52 -1.78
CA CYS A 26 3.50 -6.10 -1.49
C CYS A 26 4.77 -5.50 -2.10
N THR A 27 5.79 -6.33 -2.32
CA THR A 27 7.07 -5.96 -2.93
C THR A 27 7.08 -6.07 -4.46
N ASN A 28 6.03 -6.57 -5.10
CA ASN A 28 5.98 -6.70 -6.57
C ASN A 28 6.19 -5.34 -7.25
N SER A 29 7.10 -5.31 -8.22
CA SER A 29 7.44 -4.11 -9.00
C SER A 29 6.27 -3.68 -9.90
N ILE A 30 5.49 -4.65 -10.38
CA ILE A 30 4.27 -4.43 -11.16
C ILE A 30 3.12 -5.12 -10.44
N THR A 31 1.99 -4.43 -10.33
CA THR A 31 0.77 -4.96 -9.72
C THR A 31 -0.37 -4.92 -10.73
N GLY A 32 -1.15 -6.01 -10.80
CA GLY A 32 -2.29 -6.11 -11.72
C GLY A 32 -1.87 -6.29 -13.17
N GLU A 33 -0.90 -7.17 -13.45
CA GLU A 33 -0.46 -7.49 -14.82
C GLU A 33 -1.62 -8.01 -15.69
N ASP A 34 -2.52 -8.80 -15.12
CA ASP A 34 -3.72 -9.29 -15.81
C ASP A 34 -4.88 -8.27 -15.85
N SER A 35 -4.69 -7.09 -15.26
CA SER A 35 -5.72 -6.05 -15.24
C SER A 35 -5.56 -5.10 -16.43
N ALA A 36 -6.65 -4.45 -16.82
CA ALA A 36 -6.64 -3.47 -17.91
C ALA A 36 -5.67 -2.28 -17.68
N LEU A 37 -5.25 -2.04 -16.43
CA LEU A 37 -4.36 -0.93 -16.05
C LEU A 37 -3.35 -1.38 -14.97
N PRO A 38 -2.22 -2.00 -15.38
CA PRO A 38 -1.17 -2.38 -14.45
C PRO A 38 -0.51 -1.14 -13.82
N ARG A 39 -0.08 -1.26 -12.56
CA ARG A 39 0.65 -0.20 -11.85
C ARG A 39 2.09 -0.63 -11.59
N CYS A 40 3.05 0.21 -11.95
CA CYS A 40 4.47 -0.03 -11.70
C CYS A 40 5.02 0.85 -10.56
N LYS A 41 6.05 0.35 -9.88
CA LYS A 41 6.81 1.05 -8.83
C LYS A 41 8.26 1.22 -9.28
N PRO A 42 8.58 2.24 -10.09
CA PRO A 42 9.93 2.39 -10.67
C PRO A 42 11.01 2.67 -9.61
N PHE A 43 10.65 3.29 -8.49
CA PHE A 43 11.58 3.62 -7.40
C PHE A 43 11.68 2.53 -6.33
N LYS A 44 11.32 1.27 -6.63
CA LYS A 44 11.32 0.17 -5.66
C LYS A 44 12.65 0.04 -4.89
N TYR A 45 13.77 0.29 -5.57
CA TYR A 45 15.11 0.13 -5.01
C TYR A 45 15.84 1.46 -4.79
N THR A 46 15.13 2.58 -4.83
CA THR A 46 15.71 3.92 -4.63
C THR A 46 15.25 4.48 -3.29
N TYR A 47 16.21 4.97 -2.49
CA TYR A 47 15.91 5.51 -1.16
C TYR A 47 15.24 6.89 -1.28
N GLU A 48 14.39 7.22 -0.31
CA GLU A 48 13.72 8.53 -0.25
C GLU A 48 14.72 9.69 -0.27
N LYS A 49 15.79 9.60 0.53
CA LYS A 49 16.85 10.62 0.60
C LYS A 49 17.53 10.87 -0.75
N GLU A 50 17.70 9.84 -1.57
CA GLU A 50 18.31 9.95 -2.90
C GLU A 50 17.35 10.66 -3.87
N ILE A 51 16.06 10.33 -3.81
CA ILE A 51 15.01 10.98 -4.61
C ILE A 51 14.90 12.46 -4.25
N VAL A 52 14.88 12.79 -2.95
CA VAL A 52 14.83 14.17 -2.47
C VAL A 52 16.08 14.95 -2.90
N MET A 53 17.27 14.35 -2.75
CA MET A 53 18.53 14.96 -3.20
C MET A 53 18.53 15.20 -4.72
N TYR A 54 18.03 14.26 -5.51
CA TYR A 54 17.90 14.40 -6.96
C TYR A 54 16.92 15.52 -7.34
N ALA A 55 15.75 15.58 -6.70
CA ALA A 55 14.75 16.63 -6.93
C ALA A 55 15.32 18.01 -6.60
N PHE A 56 16.06 18.15 -5.49
CA PHE A 56 16.75 19.37 -5.12
C PHE A 56 17.80 19.79 -6.16
N HIS A 57 18.67 18.85 -6.58
CA HIS A 57 19.72 19.13 -7.57
C HIS A 57 19.13 19.56 -8.93
N LYS A 58 18.03 18.93 -9.34
CA LYS A 58 17.32 19.26 -10.59
C LYS A 58 16.36 20.45 -10.46
N LYS A 59 16.22 21.04 -9.27
CA LYS A 59 15.28 22.13 -8.97
C LYS A 59 13.85 21.79 -9.41
N LEU A 60 13.42 20.57 -9.11
CA LEU A 60 12.04 20.15 -9.38
C LEU A 60 11.11 20.72 -8.32
N ASP A 61 9.97 21.24 -8.72
CA ASP A 61 8.92 21.66 -7.80
C ASP A 61 8.22 20.42 -7.24
N TYR A 62 8.19 20.29 -5.92
CA TYR A 62 7.47 19.23 -5.22
C TYR A 62 6.82 19.76 -3.95
N PHE A 63 5.71 19.13 -3.54
CA PHE A 63 5.01 19.46 -2.31
C PHE A 63 5.56 18.62 -1.17
N ALA A 64 6.11 19.28 -0.14
CA ALA A 64 6.59 18.64 1.08
C ALA A 64 5.55 18.67 2.22
N THR A 65 4.37 19.24 1.98
CA THR A 65 3.32 19.34 3.00
C THR A 65 2.67 17.99 3.25
N GLU A 66 2.85 17.46 4.45
CA GLU A 66 2.18 16.23 4.87
C GLU A 66 0.69 16.45 5.16
N CYS A 67 -0.08 15.37 5.12
CA CYS A 67 -1.48 15.37 5.52
C CYS A 67 -1.61 15.61 7.04
N ILE A 68 -2.52 16.49 7.45
CA ILE A 68 -2.79 16.79 8.87
C ILE A 68 -3.23 15.57 9.71
N TYR A 69 -3.75 14.53 9.05
CA TYR A 69 -4.15 13.27 9.68
C TYR A 69 -3.05 12.21 9.66
N SER A 70 -1.94 12.45 8.96
CA SER A 70 -0.78 11.54 8.86
C SER A 70 -0.19 11.16 10.23
N PRO A 71 -0.01 12.08 11.20
CA PRO A 71 0.67 11.77 12.46
C PRO A 71 -0.02 10.69 13.30
N GLN A 72 -1.34 10.54 13.17
CA GLN A 72 -2.12 9.55 13.91
C GLN A 72 -2.18 8.19 13.19
N ALA A 73 -1.60 8.08 11.99
CA ALA A 73 -1.62 6.85 11.23
C ALA A 73 -0.62 5.83 11.82
N TYR A 74 -1.06 4.58 11.92
CA TYR A 74 -0.21 3.46 12.37
C TYR A 74 1.08 3.28 11.55
N ARG A 75 1.12 3.82 10.31
CA ARG A 75 2.32 3.83 9.49
C ARG A 75 3.47 4.63 10.11
N GLY A 76 3.19 5.68 10.89
CA GLY A 76 4.24 6.49 11.55
C GLY A 76 5.12 5.63 12.47
N VAL A 77 4.51 4.72 13.25
CA VAL A 77 5.24 3.81 14.15
C VAL A 77 6.19 2.89 13.38
N ALA A 78 5.75 2.36 12.23
CA ALA A 78 6.59 1.51 11.38
C ALA A 78 7.75 2.30 10.77
N ARG A 79 7.49 3.54 10.35
CA ARG A 79 8.51 4.44 9.80
C ARG A 79 9.59 4.78 10.81
N GLU A 80 9.21 5.22 12.01
CA GLU A 80 10.16 5.56 13.08
C GLU A 80 11.06 4.38 13.41
N PHE A 81 10.48 3.19 13.59
CA PHE A 81 11.24 1.97 13.85
C PHE A 81 12.25 1.63 12.74
N ILE A 82 11.86 1.73 11.47
CA ILE A 82 12.77 1.47 10.34
C ILE A 82 13.88 2.52 10.30
N LYS A 83 13.57 3.79 10.61
CA LYS A 83 14.57 4.86 10.66
C LYS A 83 15.58 4.67 11.79
N ASP A 84 15.14 4.21 12.94
CA ASP A 84 16.05 3.86 14.04
C ASP A 84 17.04 2.75 13.66
N ILE A 85 16.59 1.76 12.88
CA ILE A 85 17.46 0.70 12.35
C ILE A 85 18.38 1.24 11.24
N GLU A 86 17.88 2.09 10.35
CA GLU A 86 18.66 2.66 9.23
C GLU A 86 19.90 3.41 9.72
N ILE A 87 19.83 4.04 10.90
CA ILE A 87 20.96 4.73 11.55
C ILE A 87 22.10 3.75 11.83
N VAL A 88 21.80 2.52 12.26
CA VAL A 88 22.78 1.49 12.61
C VAL A 88 23.21 0.70 11.37
N GLU A 89 22.25 0.29 10.54
CA GLU A 89 22.48 -0.50 9.33
C GLU A 89 21.67 0.08 8.16
N PRO A 90 22.28 0.93 7.30
CA PRO A 90 21.59 1.57 6.18
C PRO A 90 21.01 0.60 5.14
N VAL A 91 21.53 -0.62 5.09
CA VAL A 91 21.09 -1.69 4.16
C VAL A 91 19.75 -2.30 4.61
N CYS A 92 19.29 -2.03 5.84
CA CYS A 92 18.08 -2.63 6.41
C CYS A 92 16.83 -2.43 5.53
N ILE A 93 16.71 -1.30 4.84
CA ILE A 93 15.58 -1.00 3.93
C ILE A 93 15.56 -1.98 2.76
N LEU A 94 16.70 -2.19 2.10
CA LEU A 94 16.82 -3.14 1.00
C LEU A 94 16.67 -4.59 1.49
N ASN A 95 17.26 -4.91 2.65
CA ASN A 95 17.13 -6.23 3.26
C ASN A 95 15.67 -6.56 3.59
N ALA A 96 14.86 -5.58 4.03
CA ALA A 96 13.43 -5.75 4.24
C ALA A 96 12.69 -6.06 2.93
N ILE A 97 13.05 -5.39 1.83
CA ILE A 97 12.46 -5.65 0.50
C ILE A 97 12.84 -7.03 0.00
N ILE A 98 14.12 -7.41 0.09
CA ILE A 98 14.62 -8.73 -0.31
C ILE A 98 13.93 -9.81 0.52
N SER A 99 13.84 -9.64 1.83
CA SER A 99 13.13 -10.57 2.71
C SER A 99 11.66 -10.70 2.32
N GLY A 100 11.01 -9.61 1.91
CA GLY A 100 9.64 -9.63 1.42
C GLY A 100 9.50 -10.35 0.06
N ASP A 101 10.43 -10.15 -0.86
CA ASP A 101 10.48 -10.85 -2.16
C ASP A 101 10.73 -12.37 -2.00
N GLU A 102 11.56 -12.76 -1.03
CA GLU A 102 11.88 -14.16 -0.73
C GLU A 102 10.81 -14.87 0.12
N MET A 103 9.93 -14.10 0.77
CA MET A 103 8.90 -14.64 1.66
C MET A 103 7.79 -15.36 0.88
N LYS A 104 8.07 -16.61 0.51
CA LYS A 104 7.10 -17.54 -0.09
C LYS A 104 6.27 -18.20 0.99
N LEU A 105 5.17 -17.57 1.38
CA LEU A 105 4.18 -18.19 2.26
C LEU A 105 3.44 -19.27 1.47
N GLY A 106 3.47 -20.51 1.95
CA GLY A 106 3.00 -21.71 1.22
C GLY A 106 1.60 -21.60 0.60
N ALA A 107 1.29 -22.52 -0.33
CA ALA A 107 0.14 -22.53 -1.27
C ALA A 107 -1.27 -22.25 -0.68
N ASN A 108 -1.44 -22.26 0.64
CA ASN A 108 -2.67 -21.83 1.30
C ASN A 108 -2.90 -20.31 1.26
N SER A 109 -1.85 -19.50 1.09
CA SER A 109 -1.97 -18.03 1.01
C SER A 109 -2.68 -17.57 -0.26
N GLU A 110 -2.48 -18.26 -1.38
CA GLU A 110 -3.14 -17.97 -2.66
C GLU A 110 -4.64 -18.26 -2.62
N ARG A 111 -5.07 -19.28 -1.86
CA ARG A 111 -6.49 -19.64 -1.67
C ARG A 111 -7.28 -18.65 -0.83
N MET A 112 -6.61 -17.72 -0.12
CA MET A 112 -7.28 -16.66 0.63
C MET A 112 -7.63 -15.44 -0.24
N MET A 113 -7.22 -15.41 -1.51
CA MET A 113 -7.54 -14.30 -2.38
C MET A 113 -8.99 -14.35 -2.86
N GLN A 114 -9.70 -13.23 -2.70
CA GLN A 114 -11.03 -13.07 -3.25
C GLN A 114 -10.96 -12.97 -4.78
N VAL A 115 -11.89 -13.65 -5.45
CA VAL A 115 -12.05 -13.56 -6.91
C VAL A 115 -12.41 -12.13 -7.28
N GLN A 116 -11.75 -11.59 -8.30
CA GLN A 116 -12.07 -10.28 -8.85
C GLN A 116 -13.30 -10.38 -9.75
N GLY A 117 -14.29 -9.52 -9.53
CA GLY A 117 -15.47 -9.35 -10.36
C GLY A 117 -15.66 -7.89 -10.75
N GLN A 118 -16.86 -7.58 -11.25
CA GLN A 118 -17.25 -6.23 -11.67
C GLN A 118 -18.39 -5.71 -10.80
N CYS A 119 -18.33 -4.41 -10.49
CA CYS A 119 -19.34 -3.72 -9.71
C CYS A 119 -20.65 -3.62 -10.50
N THR A 120 -21.79 -3.97 -9.90
CA THR A 120 -23.09 -3.88 -10.57
C THR A 120 -23.55 -2.45 -10.87
N LYS A 121 -23.05 -1.45 -10.11
CA LYS A 121 -23.42 -0.03 -10.29
C LYS A 121 -22.55 0.70 -11.32
N CYS A 122 -21.23 0.51 -11.29
CA CYS A 122 -20.29 1.28 -12.12
C CYS A 122 -19.43 0.44 -13.08
N GLY A 123 -19.53 -0.90 -13.04
CA GLY A 123 -18.75 -1.80 -13.90
C GLY A 123 -17.26 -1.94 -13.53
N TYR A 124 -16.77 -1.20 -12.54
CA TYR A 124 -15.35 -1.24 -12.16
C TYR A 124 -14.95 -2.49 -11.36
N ILE A 125 -13.67 -2.83 -11.37
CA ILE A 125 -13.12 -4.03 -10.71
C ILE A 125 -13.38 -3.97 -9.19
N THR A 126 -13.95 -5.05 -8.64
CA THR A 126 -14.20 -5.20 -7.21
C THR A 126 -14.29 -6.67 -6.82
N SER A 127 -13.97 -7.00 -5.57
CA SER A 127 -14.19 -8.35 -5.02
C SER A 127 -15.60 -8.56 -4.44
N GLN A 128 -16.44 -7.54 -4.48
CA GLN A 128 -17.80 -7.52 -3.90
C GLN A 128 -18.84 -7.18 -4.98
N LYS A 129 -20.13 -7.33 -4.69
CA LYS A 129 -21.19 -6.99 -5.65
C LYS A 129 -21.19 -5.50 -6.03
N VAL A 130 -20.95 -4.63 -5.03
CA VAL A 130 -20.86 -3.18 -5.20
C VAL A 130 -19.51 -2.71 -4.67
N CYS A 131 -18.80 -1.87 -5.42
CA CYS A 131 -17.48 -1.40 -5.02
C CYS A 131 -17.55 -0.43 -3.82
N LYS A 132 -16.49 -0.40 -3.01
CA LYS A 132 -16.44 0.45 -1.81
C LYS A 132 -16.65 1.94 -2.11
N ALA A 133 -16.20 2.41 -3.27
CA ALA A 133 -16.43 3.80 -3.69
C ALA A 133 -17.92 4.11 -3.87
N CYS A 134 -18.69 3.24 -4.54
CA CYS A 134 -20.13 3.41 -4.69
C CYS A 134 -20.86 3.36 -3.33
N VAL A 135 -20.45 2.45 -2.44
CA VAL A 135 -21.02 2.35 -1.08
C VAL A 135 -20.77 3.63 -0.28
N LEU A 136 -19.57 4.22 -0.38
CA LEU A 136 -19.23 5.47 0.30
C LEU A 136 -20.03 6.66 -0.26
N LEU A 137 -20.16 6.78 -1.59
CA LEU A 137 -20.96 7.83 -2.22
C LEU A 137 -22.45 7.76 -1.83
N GLU A 138 -22.99 6.55 -1.76
CA GLU A 138 -24.37 6.34 -1.31
C GLU A 138 -24.57 6.72 0.16
N GLY A 139 -23.61 6.39 1.03
CA GLY A 139 -23.61 6.83 2.43
C GLY A 139 -23.55 8.35 2.59
N LEU A 140 -22.79 9.04 1.74
CA LEU A 140 -22.71 10.51 1.73
C LEU A 140 -24.03 11.13 1.23
N ASN A 141 -24.59 10.61 0.13
CA ASN A 141 -25.83 11.13 -0.45
C ASN A 141 -27.06 10.89 0.44
N SER A 142 -27.06 9.83 1.24
CA SER A 142 -28.14 9.50 2.19
C SER A 142 -28.00 10.20 3.54
N GLY A 143 -26.95 11.00 3.75
CA GLY A 143 -26.68 11.67 5.02
C GLY A 143 -26.23 10.74 6.15
N ASN A 144 -25.95 9.47 5.86
CA ASN A 144 -25.51 8.48 6.84
C ASN A 144 -24.09 7.97 6.48
N ALA A 145 -23.07 8.80 6.72
CA ALA A 145 -21.67 8.46 6.40
C ALA A 145 -21.17 7.18 7.10
N LEU A 146 -21.73 6.84 8.27
CA LEU A 146 -21.38 5.63 9.02
C LEU A 146 -21.78 4.35 8.29
N SER A 147 -22.87 4.38 7.52
CA SER A 147 -23.29 3.27 6.67
C SER A 147 -22.16 2.82 5.75
N GLY A 148 -21.50 3.77 5.07
CA GLY A 148 -20.43 3.49 4.12
C GLY A 148 -19.11 3.02 4.76
N MET A 149 -18.90 3.33 6.04
CA MET A 149 -17.67 2.99 6.78
C MET A 149 -17.70 1.59 7.42
N SER A 150 -18.88 1.05 7.71
CA SER A 150 -18.99 -0.26 8.35
C SER A 150 -18.46 -1.39 7.44
N ARG A 151 -17.90 -2.45 8.05
CA ARG A 151 -17.50 -3.68 7.32
C ARG A 151 -18.71 -4.45 6.80
N GLN A 152 -19.90 -4.22 7.36
CA GLN A 152 -21.15 -4.89 7.00
C GLN A 152 -21.82 -4.32 5.75
N ALA A 153 -21.58 -3.05 5.40
CA ALA A 153 -22.21 -2.40 4.25
C ALA A 153 -21.73 -2.89 2.86
N CYS A 154 -20.86 -3.88 2.85
CA CYS A 154 -20.18 -4.40 1.68
C CYS A 154 -20.49 -5.88 1.40
N GLN A 155 -21.43 -6.47 2.16
CA GLN A 155 -21.94 -7.83 1.97
C GLN A 155 -23.14 -7.87 1.02
#